data_AF-A0A354TNS8-F1
#
_entry.id   AF-A0A354TNS8-F1
#
_cell.length_a   1.000
_cell.length_b   1.000
_cell.length_c   1.000
_cell.angle_alpha   90.00
_cell.angle_beta   90.00
_cell.angle_gamma   90.00
#
_symmetry.space_group_name_H-M   'P 1'
#
loop_
_entity.id
_entity.type
_entity.pdbx_description
1 polymer ?
#
loop_
_entity_poly.entity_id
_entity_poly.type
_entity_poly.pdbx_seq_one_letter_code
_entity_poly.pdbx_strand_id
1 'polypeptide(L)'
;MALTRPVEAALMMAERWPPMARIASEKRAFSSFLGGGLSIAEKLFLEVEEVFCKPTVDVDVTFPTISSYYCKFLLDTARPLASLNRLLKTFAWRNRKSWQVSVDTTSILASDILVLGLTFLAMGDKVNAKLQLDKQVDLLKRADEWLYLPTGLNGRARYYLAVHDFDVAIKDLEEALEISRRTGARFGEWETYLELAKVHVTIGDLERGRECLSSAQALPNMKNFKFRDQEIECLEQELF
;
A
#
# COMPACT_ATOMS: atom_id res chain seq x y z
N MET A 1 20.43 -19.35 24.28
CA MET A 1 21.21 -18.29 23.61
C MET A 1 21.41 -18.68 22.14
N ALA A 2 20.41 -18.47 21.27
CA ALA A 2 20.50 -18.80 19.84
C ALA A 2 19.32 -18.18 19.05
N LEU A 3 19.34 -16.87 18.81
CA LEU A 3 18.44 -16.20 17.84
C LEU A 3 19.09 -14.99 17.13
N THR A 4 20.42 -14.84 17.13
CA THR A 4 21.10 -13.65 16.58
C THR A 4 21.56 -13.78 15.12
N ARG A 5 21.65 -15.00 14.58
CA ARG A 5 22.30 -15.26 13.28
C ARG A 5 21.67 -14.57 12.06
N PRO A 6 20.33 -14.44 11.90
CA PRO A 6 19.77 -13.79 10.72
C PRO A 6 19.97 -12.27 10.72
N VAL A 7 19.93 -11.65 11.90
CA VAL A 7 20.10 -10.20 12.08
C VAL A 7 21.58 -9.82 11.96
N GLU A 8 22.48 -10.63 12.54
CA GLU A 8 23.93 -10.46 12.39
C GLU A 8 24.37 -10.67 10.94
N ALA A 9 23.80 -11.64 10.21
CA ALA A 9 24.08 -11.81 8.78
C ALA A 9 23.57 -10.64 7.94
N ALA A 10 22.38 -10.11 8.22
CA ALA A 10 21.84 -8.92 7.55
C ALA A 10 22.67 -7.65 7.85
N LEU A 11 23.18 -7.51 9.08
CA LEU A 11 24.07 -6.42 9.48
C LEU A 11 25.46 -6.54 8.83
N MET A 12 26.04 -7.74 8.77
CA MET A 12 27.31 -7.97 8.06
C MET A 12 27.20 -7.78 6.53
N MET A 13 26.04 -8.10 5.95
CA MET A 13 25.75 -7.78 4.54
C MET A 13 25.59 -6.27 4.33
N ALA A 14 25.00 -5.55 5.30
CA ALA A 14 24.85 -4.10 5.25
C ALA A 14 26.21 -3.36 5.30
N GLU A 15 27.17 -3.86 6.08
CA GLU A 15 28.53 -3.29 6.15
C GLU A 15 29.36 -3.55 4.88
N ARG A 16 29.10 -4.65 4.15
CA ARG A 16 29.75 -4.97 2.87
C ARG A 16 29.08 -4.35 1.65
N TRP A 17 27.85 -3.84 1.77
CA TRP A 17 27.02 -3.48 0.62
C TRP A 17 26.22 -2.18 0.82
N PRO A 18 26.88 -1.00 0.81
CA PRO A 18 26.24 0.26 1.19
C PRO A 18 24.98 0.62 0.36
N PRO A 19 24.92 0.40 -0.97
CA PRO A 19 23.69 0.63 -1.74
C PRO A 19 22.50 -0.27 -1.35
N MET A 20 22.73 -1.56 -1.11
CA MET A 20 21.65 -2.49 -0.77
C MET A 20 21.20 -2.35 0.68
N ALA A 21 22.11 -2.00 1.58
CA ALA A 21 21.76 -1.61 2.94
C ALA A 21 20.77 -0.42 2.94
N ARG A 22 21.01 0.58 2.08
CA ARG A 22 20.11 1.72 1.92
C ARG A 22 18.77 1.29 1.33
N ILE A 23 18.75 0.50 0.25
CA ILE A 23 17.48 -0.01 -0.32
C ILE A 23 16.70 -0.81 0.73
N ALA A 24 17.36 -1.64 1.53
CA ALA A 24 16.71 -2.40 2.60
C ALA A 24 16.06 -1.50 3.68
N SER A 25 16.49 -0.25 3.81
CA SER A 25 15.87 0.73 4.71
C SER A 25 14.49 1.21 4.25
N GLU A 26 14.05 0.90 3.02
CA GLU A 26 12.72 1.27 2.52
C GLU A 26 11.59 0.67 3.39
N LYS A 27 11.77 -0.56 3.88
CA LYS A 27 10.82 -1.18 4.83
C LYS A 27 10.75 -0.42 6.16
N ARG A 28 11.89 0.10 6.63
CA ARG A 28 11.96 0.95 7.84
C ARG A 28 11.30 2.30 7.60
N ALA A 29 11.48 2.89 6.42
CA ALA A 29 10.80 4.11 6.00
C ALA A 29 9.27 3.92 6.04
N PHE A 30 8.77 2.86 5.41
CA PHE A 30 7.35 2.56 5.37
C PHE A 30 6.78 2.23 6.75
N SER A 31 7.49 1.42 7.56
CA SER A 31 7.08 1.15 8.95
C SER A 31 7.04 2.43 9.79
N SER A 32 7.97 3.37 9.58
CA SER A 32 7.98 4.66 10.28
C SER A 32 6.78 5.51 9.85
N PHE A 33 6.46 5.54 8.55
CA PHE A 33 5.27 6.21 8.03
C PHE A 33 3.99 5.64 8.64
N LEU A 34 3.83 4.31 8.61
CA LEU A 34 2.69 3.60 9.18
C LEU A 34 2.51 3.92 10.67
N GLY A 35 3.59 4.12 11.42
CA GLY A 35 3.58 4.54 12.82
C GLY A 35 3.43 6.06 13.06
N GLY A 36 3.22 6.87 12.01
CA GLY A 36 3.05 8.33 12.10
C GLY A 36 4.34 9.15 12.05
N GLY A 37 5.50 8.51 11.89
CA GLY A 37 6.82 9.15 11.82
C GLY A 37 7.14 9.74 10.45
N LEU A 38 6.39 10.77 10.01
CA LEU A 38 6.47 11.32 8.65
C LEU A 38 7.87 11.82 8.26
N SER A 39 8.53 12.59 9.14
CA SER A 39 9.86 13.16 8.85
C SER A 39 10.94 12.09 8.72
N ILE A 40 10.91 11.06 9.57
CA ILE A 40 11.85 9.93 9.51
C ILE A 40 11.60 9.12 8.24
N ALA A 41 10.34 8.84 7.92
CA ALA A 41 9.97 8.13 6.70
C ALA A 41 10.45 8.87 5.45
N GLU A 42 10.19 10.17 5.36
CA GLU A 42 10.59 11.00 4.23
C GLU A 42 12.11 11.00 4.02
N LYS A 43 12.87 11.22 5.09
CA LYS A 43 14.33 11.18 5.03
C LYS A 43 14.83 9.85 4.47
N LEU A 44 14.34 8.73 5.01
CA LEU A 44 14.76 7.40 4.58
C LEU A 44 14.37 7.12 3.12
N PHE A 45 13.16 7.50 2.69
CA PHE A 45 12.77 7.33 1.29
C PHE A 45 13.67 8.12 0.34
N LEU A 46 14.05 9.35 0.69
CA LEU A 46 14.97 10.15 -0.11
C LEU A 46 16.36 9.52 -0.20
N GLU A 47 16.88 8.97 0.90
CA GLU A 47 18.16 8.23 0.91
C GLU A 47 18.11 6.97 0.01
N VAL A 48 16.97 6.28 -0.06
CA VAL A 48 16.75 5.16 -0.98
C VAL A 48 16.71 5.64 -2.43
N GLU A 49 16.02 6.75 -2.71
CA GLU A 49 15.90 7.34 -4.04
C GLU A 49 17.24 7.76 -4.65
N GLU A 50 18.18 8.25 -3.84
CA GLU A 50 19.55 8.53 -4.28
C GLU A 50 20.22 7.30 -4.91
N VAL A 51 19.91 6.10 -4.40
CA VAL A 51 20.44 4.85 -4.95
C VAL A 51 19.72 4.49 -6.25
N PHE A 52 18.39 4.56 -6.29
CA PHE A 52 17.62 4.24 -7.49
C PHE A 52 17.88 5.18 -8.67
N CYS A 53 18.30 6.41 -8.42
CA CYS A 53 18.68 7.36 -9.47
C CYS A 53 19.98 6.99 -10.20
N LYS A 54 20.74 6.01 -9.69
CA LYS A 54 21.94 5.52 -10.37
C LYS A 54 21.59 4.67 -11.60
N PRO A 55 22.22 4.91 -12.76
CA PRO A 55 21.92 4.16 -13.98
C PRO A 55 22.33 2.69 -13.88
N THR A 56 23.38 2.39 -13.11
CA THR A 56 23.89 1.05 -12.85
C THR A 56 24.29 0.92 -11.39
N VAL A 57 24.36 -0.32 -10.92
CA VAL A 57 24.95 -0.67 -9.62
C VAL A 57 25.97 -1.78 -9.86
N ASP A 58 27.14 -1.69 -9.23
CA ASP A 58 28.26 -2.61 -9.43
C ASP A 58 28.12 -3.87 -8.56
N VAL A 59 26.90 -4.41 -8.53
CA VAL A 59 26.50 -5.44 -7.59
C VAL A 59 25.37 -6.25 -8.20
N ASP A 60 25.41 -7.57 -8.02
CA ASP A 60 24.39 -8.46 -8.57
C ASP A 60 23.09 -8.37 -7.75
N VAL A 61 21.96 -8.10 -8.42
CA VAL A 61 20.68 -7.87 -7.77
C VAL A 61 19.92 -9.20 -7.71
N THR A 62 19.86 -9.79 -6.52
CA THR A 62 19.32 -11.14 -6.30
C THR A 62 18.02 -11.16 -5.50
N PHE A 63 17.48 -9.98 -5.16
CA PHE A 63 16.24 -9.83 -4.42
C PHE A 63 15.45 -8.61 -4.95
N PRO A 64 14.13 -8.53 -4.70
CA PRO A 64 13.34 -7.40 -5.16
C PRO A 64 13.80 -6.11 -4.51
N THR A 65 14.12 -5.09 -5.32
CA THR A 65 14.60 -3.81 -4.82
C THR A 65 13.53 -2.73 -4.77
N ILE A 66 12.57 -2.75 -5.69
CA ILE A 66 11.49 -1.77 -5.73
C ILE A 66 10.29 -2.18 -4.86
N SER A 67 9.60 -1.17 -4.34
CA SER A 67 8.23 -1.28 -3.84
C SER A 67 7.43 -0.02 -4.18
N SER A 68 6.12 -0.08 -3.96
CA SER A 68 5.24 1.08 -4.10
C SER A 68 5.21 1.97 -2.85
N TYR A 69 6.03 1.69 -1.82
CA TYR A 69 5.96 2.34 -0.51
C TYR A 69 6.18 3.85 -0.55
N TYR A 70 7.20 4.30 -1.28
CA TYR A 70 7.43 5.75 -1.38
C TYR A 70 6.29 6.45 -2.14
N CYS A 71 5.79 5.83 -3.20
CA CYS A 71 4.66 6.34 -3.97
C CYS A 71 3.38 6.41 -3.12
N LYS A 72 3.13 5.39 -2.28
CA LYS A 72 2.00 5.36 -1.35
C LYS A 72 2.15 6.43 -0.27
N PHE A 73 3.35 6.60 0.30
CA PHE A 73 3.66 7.67 1.23
C PHE A 73 3.36 9.05 0.63
N LEU A 74 3.83 9.32 -0.60
CA LEU A 74 3.55 10.57 -1.30
C LEU A 74 2.05 10.77 -1.50
N LEU A 75 1.33 9.73 -1.92
CA LEU A 75 -0.12 9.80 -2.12
C LEU A 75 -0.87 10.11 -0.82
N ASP A 76 -0.60 9.36 0.25
CA ASP A 76 -1.30 9.48 1.53
C ASP A 76 -0.96 10.78 2.27
N THR A 77 0.15 11.43 1.91
CA THR A 77 0.52 12.77 2.39
C THR A 77 0.09 13.87 1.41
N ALA A 78 -0.98 13.63 0.65
CA ALA A 78 -1.61 14.57 -0.27
C ALA A 78 -0.70 15.11 -1.39
N ARG A 79 0.24 14.30 -1.90
CA ARG A 79 1.14 14.65 -3.02
C ARG A 79 0.95 13.71 -4.22
N PRO A 80 -0.24 13.65 -4.83
CA PRO A 80 -0.55 12.70 -5.89
C PRO A 80 0.30 12.92 -7.15
N LEU A 81 0.60 14.16 -7.53
CA LEU A 81 1.46 14.44 -8.69
C LEU A 81 2.90 13.92 -8.48
N ALA A 82 3.44 14.06 -7.26
CA ALA A 82 4.76 13.51 -6.93
C ALA A 82 4.75 11.98 -6.96
N SER A 83 3.68 11.37 -6.43
CA SER A 83 3.45 9.92 -6.52
C SER A 83 3.42 9.44 -7.98
N LEU A 84 2.65 10.11 -8.84
CA LEU A 84 2.55 9.79 -10.27
C LEU A 84 3.92 9.87 -10.95
N ASN A 85 4.62 11.00 -10.78
CA ASN A 85 5.95 11.20 -11.36
C ASN A 85 6.93 10.12 -10.93
N ARG A 86 6.86 9.66 -9.69
CA ARG A 86 7.73 8.60 -9.19
C ARG A 86 7.34 7.22 -9.73
N LEU A 87 6.05 6.90 -9.79
CA LEU A 87 5.55 5.66 -10.37
C LEU A 87 5.95 5.53 -11.84
N LEU A 88 5.85 6.61 -12.61
CA LEU A 88 6.26 6.62 -14.02
C LEU A 88 7.74 6.24 -14.20
N LYS A 89 8.62 6.58 -13.25
CA LYS A 89 10.01 6.08 -13.26
C LYS A 89 10.06 4.56 -13.10
N THR A 90 9.30 3.98 -12.16
CA THR A 90 9.22 2.52 -11.96
C THR A 90 8.73 1.81 -13.23
N PHE A 91 7.66 2.32 -13.85
CA PHE A 91 7.16 1.74 -15.11
C PHE A 91 8.15 1.91 -16.28
N ALA A 92 8.88 3.02 -16.34
CA ALA A 92 9.95 3.20 -17.31
C ALA A 92 11.09 2.20 -17.10
N TRP A 93 11.46 1.89 -15.86
CA TRP A 93 12.44 0.85 -15.54
C TRP A 93 11.96 -0.54 -15.95
N ARG A 94 10.68 -0.88 -15.74
CA ARG A 94 10.07 -2.12 -16.27
C ARG A 94 10.17 -2.22 -17.78
N ASN A 95 9.81 -1.16 -18.50
CA ASN A 95 9.89 -1.14 -19.97
C ASN A 95 11.32 -1.34 -20.48
N ARG A 96 12.31 -0.77 -19.78
CA ARG A 96 13.73 -0.85 -20.15
C ARG A 96 14.44 -2.07 -19.55
N LYS A 97 13.76 -2.87 -18.72
CA LYS A 97 14.35 -3.97 -17.95
C LYS A 97 15.59 -3.51 -17.16
N SER A 98 15.48 -2.36 -16.50
CA SER A 98 16.57 -1.77 -15.71
C SER A 98 16.85 -2.56 -14.42
N TRP A 99 18.01 -2.35 -13.81
CA TRP A 99 18.46 -3.13 -12.65
C TRP A 99 17.49 -3.07 -11.46
N GLN A 100 16.77 -1.95 -11.28
CA GLN A 100 15.79 -1.74 -10.21
C GLN A 100 14.68 -2.81 -10.20
N VAL A 101 14.38 -3.37 -11.37
CA VAL A 101 13.29 -4.34 -11.59
C VAL A 101 13.81 -5.69 -12.09
N SER A 102 15.11 -5.95 -11.91
CA SER A 102 15.75 -7.21 -12.31
C SER A 102 15.15 -8.42 -11.58
N VAL A 103 14.70 -8.21 -10.34
CA VAL A 103 13.88 -9.16 -9.57
C VAL A 103 12.53 -8.49 -9.31
N ASP A 104 11.51 -8.91 -10.05
CA ASP A 104 10.14 -8.39 -9.98
C ASP A 104 9.17 -9.56 -9.79
N THR A 105 8.06 -9.30 -9.10
CA THR A 105 7.03 -10.31 -8.86
C THR A 105 5.67 -9.78 -9.27
N THR A 106 4.72 -10.69 -9.46
CA THR A 106 3.33 -10.31 -9.76
C THR A 106 2.74 -9.41 -8.68
N SER A 107 3.00 -9.71 -7.41
CA SER A 107 2.52 -8.91 -6.28
C SER A 107 3.17 -7.51 -6.20
N ILE A 108 4.45 -7.37 -6.58
CA ILE A 108 5.12 -6.05 -6.65
C ILE A 108 4.53 -5.21 -7.79
N LEU A 109 4.40 -5.79 -8.98
CA LEU A 109 3.74 -5.11 -10.10
C LEU A 109 2.30 -4.72 -9.75
N ALA A 110 1.52 -5.63 -9.15
CA ALA A 110 0.16 -5.35 -8.71
C ALA A 110 0.12 -4.20 -7.69
N SER A 111 1.07 -4.13 -6.76
CA SER A 111 1.15 -3.05 -5.77
C SER A 111 1.42 -1.69 -6.43
N ASP A 112 2.27 -1.64 -7.45
CA ASP A 112 2.50 -0.40 -8.21
C ASP A 112 1.28 0.02 -9.03
N ILE A 113 0.57 -0.93 -9.66
CA ILE A 113 -0.66 -0.64 -10.42
C ILE A 113 -1.76 -0.13 -9.49
N LEU A 114 -1.90 -0.71 -8.29
CA LEU A 114 -2.85 -0.24 -7.28
C LEU A 114 -2.59 1.23 -6.92
N VAL A 115 -1.35 1.57 -6.55
CA VAL A 115 -1.01 2.94 -6.16
C VAL A 115 -1.17 3.90 -7.35
N LEU A 116 -0.87 3.46 -8.57
CA LEU A 116 -1.14 4.25 -9.78
C LEU A 116 -2.64 4.56 -9.95
N GLY A 117 -3.51 3.56 -9.78
CA GLY A 117 -4.96 3.74 -9.84
C GLY A 117 -5.49 4.70 -8.78
N LEU A 118 -5.02 4.56 -7.54
CA LEU A 118 -5.39 5.47 -6.45
C LEU A 118 -4.85 6.90 -6.67
N THR A 119 -3.66 7.03 -7.26
CA THR A 119 -3.08 8.33 -7.62
C THR A 119 -3.91 9.02 -8.70
N PHE A 120 -4.33 8.30 -9.75
CA PHE A 120 -5.26 8.85 -10.75
C PHE A 120 -6.59 9.28 -10.11
N LEU A 121 -7.12 8.47 -9.20
CA LEU A 121 -8.36 8.80 -8.48
C LEU A 121 -8.22 10.10 -7.68
N ALA A 122 -7.11 10.26 -6.93
CA ALA A 122 -6.83 11.48 -6.17
C ALA A 122 -6.64 12.72 -7.06
N MET A 123 -6.24 12.54 -8.32
CA MET A 123 -6.15 13.60 -9.32
C MET A 123 -7.47 13.86 -10.06
N GLY A 124 -8.54 13.12 -9.76
CA GLY A 124 -9.84 13.23 -10.42
C GLY A 124 -9.94 12.50 -11.77
N ASP A 125 -8.88 11.80 -12.20
CA ASP A 125 -8.88 11.01 -13.43
C ASP A 125 -9.55 9.66 -13.21
N LYS A 126 -10.88 9.69 -13.19
CA LYS A 126 -11.73 8.52 -12.93
C LYS A 126 -11.57 7.43 -13.99
N VAL A 127 -11.25 7.78 -15.24
CA VAL A 127 -11.11 6.82 -16.33
C VAL A 127 -9.86 5.99 -16.13
N ASN A 128 -8.71 6.63 -15.91
CA ASN A 128 -7.47 5.91 -15.69
C ASN A 128 -7.44 5.22 -14.31
N ALA A 129 -8.07 5.81 -13.29
CA ALA A 129 -8.23 5.17 -11.99
C ALA A 129 -8.92 3.80 -12.11
N LYS A 130 -10.09 3.76 -12.75
CA LYS A 130 -10.83 2.50 -12.97
C LYS A 130 -10.00 1.48 -13.72
N LEU A 131 -9.38 1.90 -14.83
CA LEU A 131 -8.58 1.03 -15.67
C LEU A 131 -7.46 0.33 -14.88
N GLN A 132 -6.71 1.08 -14.06
CA GLN A 132 -5.61 0.50 -13.30
C GLN A 132 -6.11 -0.37 -12.13
N LEU A 133 -7.15 0.06 -11.42
CA LEU A 133 -7.71 -0.70 -10.30
C LEU A 133 -8.32 -2.04 -10.75
N ASP A 134 -9.07 -2.05 -11.86
CA ASP A 134 -9.59 -3.28 -12.45
C ASP A 134 -8.46 -4.21 -12.92
N LYS A 135 -7.45 -3.64 -13.61
CA LYS A 135 -6.28 -4.39 -14.05
C LYS A 135 -5.53 -5.05 -12.89
N GLN A 136 -5.43 -4.37 -11.76
CA GLN A 136 -4.74 -4.89 -10.57
C GLN A 136 -5.50 -6.06 -9.94
N VAL A 137 -6.83 -5.92 -9.78
CA VAL A 137 -7.69 -6.98 -9.23
C VAL A 137 -7.64 -8.21 -10.14
N ASP A 138 -7.78 -8.01 -11.45
CA ASP A 138 -7.69 -9.10 -12.44
C ASP A 138 -6.34 -9.80 -12.42
N LEU A 139 -5.24 -9.04 -12.27
CA LEU A 139 -3.90 -9.59 -12.20
C LEU A 139 -3.73 -10.51 -10.99
N LEU A 140 -4.16 -10.07 -9.80
CA LEU A 140 -4.04 -10.86 -8.57
C LEU A 140 -4.95 -12.10 -8.61
N LYS A 141 -6.17 -11.98 -9.14
CA LYS A 141 -7.08 -13.13 -9.32
C LYS A 141 -6.48 -14.18 -10.25
N ARG A 142 -5.91 -13.77 -11.39
CA ARG A 142 -5.30 -14.71 -12.35
C ARG A 142 -4.02 -15.37 -11.85
N ALA A 143 -3.33 -14.72 -10.92
CA ALA A 143 -2.09 -15.22 -10.34
C ALA A 143 -2.30 -16.00 -9.03
N ASP A 144 -3.55 -16.19 -8.59
CA ASP A 144 -3.89 -16.82 -7.31
C ASP A 144 -3.20 -16.15 -6.09
N GLU A 145 -2.96 -14.85 -6.17
CA GLU A 145 -2.29 -14.03 -5.14
C GLU A 145 -3.28 -13.54 -4.08
N TRP A 146 -4.01 -14.49 -3.48
CA TRP A 146 -5.15 -14.23 -2.58
C TRP A 146 -4.80 -13.40 -1.34
N LEU A 147 -3.54 -13.45 -0.88
CA LEU A 147 -3.08 -12.67 0.27
C LEU A 147 -3.12 -11.16 0.02
N TYR A 148 -2.88 -10.73 -1.23
CA TYR A 148 -2.77 -9.31 -1.60
C TYR A 148 -4.06 -8.75 -2.22
N LEU A 149 -4.97 -9.62 -2.65
CA LEU A 149 -6.21 -9.25 -3.31
C LEU A 149 -7.12 -8.31 -2.47
N PRO A 150 -7.25 -8.47 -1.14
CA PRO A 150 -8.08 -7.58 -0.33
C PRO A 150 -7.70 -6.10 -0.47
N THR A 151 -6.41 -5.77 -0.50
CA THR A 151 -5.95 -4.38 -0.67
C THR A 151 -6.35 -3.82 -2.04
N GLY A 152 -6.37 -4.66 -3.07
CA GLY A 152 -6.85 -4.32 -4.40
C GLY A 152 -8.34 -4.00 -4.44
N LEU A 153 -9.14 -4.89 -3.85
CA LEU A 153 -10.59 -4.72 -3.71
C LEU A 153 -10.94 -3.47 -2.89
N ASN A 154 -10.26 -3.22 -1.76
CA ASN A 154 -10.41 -1.98 -0.99
C ASN A 154 -10.12 -0.73 -1.85
N GLY A 155 -9.04 -0.77 -2.64
CA GLY A 155 -8.69 0.32 -3.54
C GLY A 155 -9.74 0.57 -4.62
N ARG A 156 -10.35 -0.48 -5.17
CA ARG A 156 -11.43 -0.38 -6.15
C ARG A 156 -12.75 0.06 -5.52
N ALA A 157 -13.05 -0.36 -4.30
CA ALA A 157 -14.19 0.14 -3.54
C ALA A 157 -14.10 1.65 -3.30
N ARG A 158 -12.90 2.20 -3.03
CA ARG A 158 -12.69 3.67 -2.97
C ARG A 158 -13.04 4.37 -4.27
N TYR A 159 -12.75 3.76 -5.42
CA TYR A 159 -13.17 4.28 -6.72
C TYR A 159 -14.70 4.30 -6.84
N TYR A 160 -15.36 3.18 -6.52
CA TYR A 160 -16.82 3.07 -6.62
C TYR A 160 -17.54 4.03 -5.66
N LEU A 161 -17.00 4.22 -4.45
CA LEU A 161 -17.44 5.26 -3.52
C LEU A 161 -17.38 6.66 -4.15
N ALA A 162 -16.26 7.00 -4.82
CA ALA A 162 -16.06 8.32 -5.46
C ALA A 162 -16.93 8.55 -6.71
N VAL A 163 -17.56 7.51 -7.26
CA VAL A 163 -18.55 7.61 -8.35
C VAL A 163 -19.97 7.30 -7.89
N HIS A 164 -20.21 7.19 -6.58
CA HIS A 164 -21.51 6.91 -5.96
C HIS A 164 -22.13 5.57 -6.38
N ASP A 165 -21.30 4.58 -6.73
CA ASP A 165 -21.73 3.20 -6.99
C ASP A 165 -21.53 2.36 -5.72
N PHE A 166 -22.36 2.62 -4.72
CA PHE A 166 -22.18 2.05 -3.38
C PHE A 166 -22.38 0.54 -3.33
N ASP A 167 -23.26 -0.02 -4.18
CA ASP A 167 -23.52 -1.45 -4.22
C ASP A 167 -22.28 -2.23 -4.65
N VAL A 168 -21.56 -1.74 -5.67
CA VAL A 168 -20.32 -2.37 -6.13
C VAL A 168 -19.19 -2.16 -5.11
N ALA A 169 -19.14 -0.99 -4.47
CA ALA A 169 -18.18 -0.74 -3.39
C ALA A 169 -18.36 -1.72 -2.23
N ILE A 170 -19.59 -1.90 -1.74
CA ILE A 170 -19.91 -2.84 -0.65
C ILE A 170 -19.54 -4.27 -1.06
N LYS A 171 -19.91 -4.69 -2.28
CA LYS A 171 -19.59 -6.03 -2.77
C LYS A 171 -18.09 -6.32 -2.80
N ASP A 172 -17.29 -5.37 -3.29
CA ASP A 172 -15.82 -5.50 -3.29
C ASP A 172 -15.27 -5.62 -1.87
N LEU A 173 -15.81 -4.85 -0.92
CA LEU A 173 -15.38 -4.87 0.47
C LEU A 173 -15.81 -6.14 1.22
N GLU A 174 -16.99 -6.67 0.96
CA GLU A 174 -17.43 -7.97 1.50
C GLU A 174 -16.54 -9.11 0.99
N GLU A 175 -16.21 -9.13 -0.31
CA GLU A 175 -15.26 -10.08 -0.89
C GLU A 175 -13.86 -9.92 -0.24
N ALA A 176 -13.39 -8.68 -0.05
CA ALA A 176 -12.12 -8.40 0.61
C ALA A 176 -12.09 -8.92 2.05
N LEU A 177 -13.19 -8.78 2.79
CA LEU A 177 -13.31 -9.23 4.17
C LEU A 177 -13.29 -10.75 4.27
N GLU A 178 -14.04 -11.45 3.41
CA GLU A 178 -14.04 -12.91 3.34
C GLU A 178 -12.63 -13.45 3.08
N ILE A 179 -11.94 -12.89 2.06
CA ILE A 179 -10.60 -13.31 1.70
C ILE A 179 -9.61 -13.01 2.83
N SER A 180 -9.69 -11.84 3.46
CA SER A 180 -8.78 -11.45 4.54
C SER A 180 -8.90 -12.40 5.73
N ARG A 181 -10.12 -12.78 6.13
CA ARG A 181 -10.37 -13.76 7.19
C ARG A 181 -9.85 -15.15 6.82
N ARG A 182 -10.09 -15.60 5.58
CA ARG A 182 -9.62 -16.91 5.10
C ARG A 182 -8.09 -17.02 5.04
N THR A 183 -7.42 -15.94 4.67
CA THR A 183 -5.95 -15.90 4.50
C THR A 183 -5.21 -15.47 5.76
N GLY A 184 -5.91 -14.97 6.77
CA GLY A 184 -5.31 -14.38 7.97
C GLY A 184 -4.68 -13.00 7.72
N ALA A 185 -5.04 -12.30 6.65
CA ALA A 185 -4.56 -10.96 6.32
C ALA A 185 -5.17 -9.89 7.23
N ARG A 186 -4.78 -9.88 8.51
CA ARG A 186 -5.38 -9.02 9.55
C ARG A 186 -5.32 -7.52 9.24
N PHE A 187 -4.25 -7.07 8.59
CA PHE A 187 -4.11 -5.68 8.17
C PHE A 187 -5.12 -5.35 7.05
N GLY A 188 -5.31 -6.25 6.09
CA GLY A 188 -6.33 -6.12 5.05
C GLY A 188 -7.74 -6.08 5.65
N GLU A 189 -8.03 -6.97 6.60
CA GLU A 189 -9.31 -6.98 7.33
C GLU A 189 -9.58 -5.64 8.03
N TRP A 190 -8.59 -5.09 8.73
CA TRP A 190 -8.70 -3.78 9.37
C TRP A 190 -8.98 -2.66 8.35
N GLU A 191 -8.23 -2.62 7.25
CA GLU A 191 -8.46 -1.61 6.21
C GLU A 191 -9.86 -1.72 5.61
N THR A 192 -10.35 -2.95 5.36
CA THR A 192 -11.68 -3.20 4.80
C THR A 192 -12.81 -2.71 5.70
N TYR A 193 -12.73 -2.94 7.01
CA TYR A 193 -13.73 -2.40 7.94
C TYR A 193 -13.78 -0.87 7.94
N LEU A 194 -12.62 -0.20 7.85
CA LEU A 194 -12.58 1.26 7.77
C LEU A 194 -13.22 1.78 6.48
N GLU A 195 -12.99 1.11 5.34
CA GLU A 195 -13.66 1.46 4.09
C GLU A 195 -15.18 1.20 4.16
N LEU A 196 -15.62 0.09 4.75
CA LEU A 196 -17.04 -0.19 4.95
C LEU A 196 -17.72 0.86 5.82
N ALA A 197 -17.08 1.25 6.93
CA ALA A 197 -17.58 2.30 7.81
C ALA A 197 -17.79 3.60 7.02
N LYS A 198 -16.81 3.99 6.19
CA LYS A 198 -16.88 5.17 5.34
C LYS A 198 -17.99 5.10 4.29
N VAL A 199 -18.18 3.96 3.64
CA VAL A 199 -19.28 3.76 2.68
C VAL A 199 -20.63 3.90 3.39
N HIS A 200 -20.80 3.25 4.54
CA HIS A 200 -22.03 3.30 5.32
C HIS A 200 -22.37 4.71 5.85
N VAL A 201 -21.37 5.44 6.34
CA VAL A 201 -21.51 6.86 6.69
C VAL A 201 -21.99 7.67 5.48
N THR A 202 -21.38 7.48 4.31
CA THR A 202 -21.71 8.23 3.09
C THR A 202 -23.15 8.00 2.62
N ILE A 203 -23.69 6.78 2.79
CA ILE A 203 -25.07 6.46 2.41
C ILE A 203 -26.09 6.73 3.54
N GLY A 204 -25.64 7.17 4.72
CA GLY A 204 -26.49 7.47 5.87
C GLY A 204 -26.87 6.27 6.75
N ASP A 205 -26.25 5.09 6.53
CA ASP A 205 -26.45 3.89 7.36
C ASP A 205 -25.50 3.92 8.57
N LEU A 206 -25.78 4.82 9.52
CA LEU A 206 -24.90 5.05 10.67
C LEU A 206 -24.80 3.86 11.62
N GLU A 207 -25.81 2.99 11.66
CA GLU A 207 -25.76 1.77 12.48
C GLU A 207 -24.70 0.81 11.97
N ARG A 208 -24.73 0.46 10.67
CA ARG A 208 -23.68 -0.39 10.08
C ARG A 208 -22.32 0.29 10.07
N GLY A 209 -22.28 1.61 9.90
CA GLY A 209 -21.06 2.40 10.03
C GLY A 209 -20.38 2.21 11.38
N ARG A 210 -21.15 2.31 12.48
CA ARG A 210 -20.67 2.07 13.86
C ARG A 210 -20.19 0.65 14.06
N GLU A 211 -20.91 -0.35 13.55
CA GLU A 211 -20.53 -1.76 13.65
C GLU A 211 -19.19 -2.04 12.96
N CYS A 212 -19.00 -1.48 11.75
CA CYS A 212 -17.77 -1.62 10.99
C CYS A 212 -16.60 -0.94 11.71
N LEU A 213 -16.76 0.30 12.17
CA LEU A 213 -15.73 1.02 12.91
C LEU A 213 -15.35 0.29 14.22
N SER A 214 -16.33 -0.19 14.97
CA SER A 214 -16.10 -0.97 16.19
C SER A 214 -15.35 -2.27 15.89
N SER A 215 -15.67 -2.94 14.77
CA SER A 215 -14.95 -4.14 14.33
C SER A 215 -13.50 -3.84 13.97
N ALA A 216 -13.22 -2.70 13.31
CA ALA A 216 -11.86 -2.24 13.03
C ALA A 216 -11.07 -1.98 14.33
N GLN A 217 -11.68 -1.28 15.29
CA GLN A 217 -11.05 -0.93 16.58
C GLN A 217 -10.80 -2.16 17.47
N ALA A 218 -11.62 -3.20 17.37
CA ALA A 218 -11.46 -4.45 18.12
C ALA A 218 -10.26 -5.30 17.65
N LEU A 219 -9.70 -5.04 16.46
CA LEU A 219 -8.56 -5.80 15.95
C LEU A 219 -7.27 -5.43 16.72
N PRO A 220 -6.56 -6.42 17.28
CA PRO A 220 -5.41 -6.17 18.12
C PRO A 220 -4.25 -5.58 17.31
N ASN A 221 -3.48 -4.72 17.98
CA ASN A 221 -2.33 -3.99 17.44
C ASN A 221 -2.64 -2.99 16.32
N MET A 222 -3.91 -2.84 15.89
CA MET A 222 -4.24 -1.89 14.81
C MET A 222 -4.05 -0.43 15.22
N LYS A 223 -4.22 -0.12 16.51
CA LYS A 223 -3.89 1.19 17.10
C LYS A 223 -2.41 1.62 16.97
N ASN A 224 -1.51 0.73 16.55
CA ASN A 224 -0.12 1.08 16.28
C ASN A 224 0.07 1.72 14.90
N PHE A 225 -0.91 1.56 13.99
CA PHE A 225 -0.92 2.16 12.66
C PHE A 225 -1.58 3.53 12.71
N LYS A 226 -0.75 4.56 12.82
CA LYS A 226 -1.18 5.95 13.01
C LYS A 226 -1.44 6.73 11.72
N PHE A 227 -1.04 6.17 10.58
CA PHE A 227 -1.17 6.84 9.28
C PHE A 227 -2.62 7.11 8.85
N ARG A 228 -3.61 6.49 9.51
CA ARG A 228 -5.05 6.73 9.29
C ARG A 228 -5.76 7.37 10.50
N ASP A 229 -5.03 7.81 11.54
CA ASP A 229 -5.64 8.34 12.77
C ASP A 229 -6.65 9.46 12.46
N GLN A 230 -6.27 10.41 11.60
CA GLN A 230 -7.15 11.51 11.20
C GLN A 230 -8.46 11.02 10.55
N GLU A 231 -8.41 9.99 9.69
CA GLU A 231 -9.60 9.45 9.05
C GLU A 231 -10.49 8.71 10.07
N ILE A 232 -9.87 7.99 11.00
CA ILE A 232 -10.57 7.27 12.07
C ILE A 232 -11.25 8.26 13.01
N GLU A 233 -10.56 9.31 13.43
CA GLU A 233 -11.11 10.38 14.27
C GLU A 233 -12.32 11.08 13.61
N CYS A 234 -12.26 11.34 12.29
CA CYS A 234 -13.41 11.86 11.55
C CYS A 234 -14.58 10.88 11.56
N LEU A 235 -14.35 9.59 11.29
CA LEU A 235 -15.40 8.57 11.34
C LEU A 235 -16.01 8.45 12.74
N GLU A 236 -15.20 8.55 13.80
CA GLU A 236 -15.68 8.54 15.18
C GLU A 236 -16.63 9.72 15.45
N GLN A 237 -16.27 10.93 15.02
CA GLN A 237 -17.11 12.13 15.19
C GLN A 237 -18.43 12.08 14.42
N GLU A 238 -18.47 11.38 13.29
CA GLU A 238 -19.68 11.23 12.48
C GLU A 238 -20.61 10.12 12.99
N LEU A 239 -20.07 9.15 13.72
CA LEU A 239 -20.78 7.94 14.13
C LEU A 239 -21.20 7.92 15.61
N PHE A 240 -20.54 8.69 16.48
CA PHE A 240 -20.75 8.72 17.93
C PHE A 240 -20.88 10.15 18.48
#